data_AF-A0A938SJP8-F1
#
_entry.id   AF-A0A938SJP8-F1
#
_cell.length_a   1.000
_cell.length_b   1.000
_cell.length_c   1.000
_cell.angle_alpha   90.00
_cell.angle_beta   90.00
_cell.angle_gamma   90.00
#
_symmetry.space_group_name_H-M   'P 1'
#
loop_
_entity.id
_entity.type
_entity.pdbx_description
1 polymer ?
#
loop_
_entity_poly.entity_id
_entity_poly.type
_entity_poly.pdbx_seq_one_letter_code
_entity_poly.pdbx_strand_id
1 'polypeptide(L)'
;MSADPIIYCLQQFTDYRQFERLCSDVMAGLGYAGIDPLGGTSDRGRDALHVSRDDPAAVTIFAYSMRSDWRRKLLEEDCTRIREEGHALNKLVFVCTSTVTPPQKDDAKQQVRERFGWELELYDLERLRVCLAGTLRHLIARHPSIFCPPWFPVRGGMSTAESRDTLVIDHVPADHALATWLARRLSVAGYRPWCYGTAPLAGESADESVRLLIERRASRYLPVFSPAAAENADLLARCALACGTDGLTIPCSASPVDGAMLATKLRALAPVRFDRRWSEGLKCLLDTLESGAIPRGVDREQGKAIALRSYMPEPVTRAEPERIFANVFRVTVPPGVIRCELEYEMDSSALAEVRRTWACAVASPTMLLAFEKPPPSVPLLLKRRLPECSWAAYPTIEGKRSTDIVKELIKRSLDVACFWAGVAWCADRQTLYFPHTTGPQRNVSYRHVDGRNSRVGVTGERSYGHGDRAVPFRYQLGPSFRVDRDDAGVWWVTMRIYVRITDCDGLPLEGKAIGRRRKTVTKNWWNKEWFARTLGIMQAISRGGALIEVGTGTRTLTVSTVPLAWESPVSIDMAAVERVGDFQEEMAAVRYTDEDVDDADEPKEAVDQEDEPHE
;
A
#
# COMPACT_ATOMS: atom_id res chain seq x y z
N MET A 1 27.42 37.91 -28.70
CA MET A 1 25.97 37.90 -28.95
C MET A 1 25.36 36.89 -28.01
N SER A 2 24.58 37.34 -27.02
CA SER A 2 23.89 36.46 -26.07
C SER A 2 22.85 35.65 -26.84
N ALA A 3 23.10 34.37 -27.13
CA ALA A 3 22.08 33.49 -27.68
C ALA A 3 20.89 33.44 -26.72
N ASP A 4 19.67 33.52 -27.25
CA ASP A 4 18.45 33.33 -26.45
C ASP A 4 18.51 31.94 -25.79
N PRO A 5 18.25 31.83 -24.47
CA PRO A 5 18.40 30.55 -23.78
C PRO A 5 17.50 29.42 -24.30
N ILE A 6 16.30 29.73 -24.79
CA ILE A 6 15.39 28.73 -25.35
C ILE A 6 15.95 28.20 -26.67
N ILE A 7 16.42 29.11 -27.54
CA ILE A 7 17.09 28.74 -28.80
C ILE A 7 18.29 27.85 -28.51
N TYR A 8 19.13 28.25 -27.56
CA TYR A 8 20.32 27.51 -27.21
C TYR A 8 19.98 26.07 -26.78
N CYS A 9 19.02 25.91 -25.85
CA CYS A 9 18.57 24.60 -25.41
C CYS A 9 18.05 23.74 -26.58
N LEU A 10 17.19 24.29 -27.45
CA LEU A 10 16.63 23.55 -28.58
C LEU A 10 17.66 23.15 -29.64
N GLN A 11 18.71 23.95 -29.85
CA GLN A 11 19.77 23.64 -30.82
C GLN A 11 20.76 22.58 -30.32
N GLN A 12 21.06 22.57 -29.02
CA GLN A 12 21.99 21.62 -28.42
C GLN A 12 21.34 20.28 -28.05
N PHE A 13 20.02 20.19 -28.16
CA PHE A 13 19.27 19.01 -27.76
C PHE A 13 19.39 17.87 -28.78
N THR A 14 19.62 16.66 -28.30
CA THR A 14 19.88 15.48 -29.15
C THR A 14 18.93 14.31 -28.91
N ASP A 15 18.10 14.34 -27.85
CA ASP A 15 17.13 13.28 -27.58
C ASP A 15 15.83 13.50 -28.37
N TYR A 16 15.69 12.77 -29.47
CA TYR A 16 14.55 12.91 -30.37
C TYR A 16 13.20 12.64 -29.68
N ARG A 17 13.12 11.67 -28.76
CA ARG A 17 11.84 11.29 -28.12
C ARG A 17 11.30 12.38 -27.21
N GLN A 18 12.18 13.05 -26.48
CA GLN A 18 11.79 14.18 -25.63
C GLN A 18 11.40 15.39 -26.48
N PHE A 19 12.05 15.57 -27.63
CA PHE A 19 11.68 16.62 -28.57
C PHE A 19 10.29 16.39 -29.19
N GLU A 20 9.94 15.15 -29.56
CA GLU A 20 8.59 14.80 -30.02
C GLU A 20 7.52 15.09 -28.97
N ARG A 21 7.82 14.80 -27.69
CA ARG A 21 6.92 15.12 -26.57
C ARG A 21 6.71 16.61 -26.42
N LEU A 22 7.79 17.40 -26.46
CA LEU A 22 7.70 18.86 -26.44
C LEU A 22 6.85 19.36 -27.62
N CYS A 23 7.11 18.88 -28.83
CA CYS A 23 6.37 19.31 -30.02
C CYS A 23 4.88 18.97 -29.89
N SER A 24 4.53 17.78 -29.43
CA SER A 24 3.15 17.37 -29.23
C SER A 24 2.43 18.24 -28.19
N ASP A 25 3.10 18.57 -27.08
CA ASP A 25 2.57 19.47 -26.06
C ASP A 25 2.40 20.91 -26.60
N VAL A 26 3.36 21.39 -27.41
CA VAL A 26 3.26 22.70 -28.07
C VAL A 26 2.06 22.71 -29.01
N MET A 27 1.90 21.69 -29.85
CA MET A 27 0.78 21.59 -30.80
C MET A 27 -0.57 21.51 -30.07
N ALA A 28 -0.66 20.71 -29.00
CA ALA A 28 -1.86 20.65 -28.16
C ALA A 28 -2.21 22.04 -27.59
N GLY A 29 -1.21 22.81 -27.15
CA GLY A 29 -1.38 24.16 -26.64
C GLY A 29 -1.75 25.21 -27.69
N LEU A 30 -1.54 24.94 -28.98
CA LEU A 30 -1.87 25.82 -30.10
C LEU A 30 -3.25 25.53 -30.73
N GLY A 31 -4.06 24.66 -30.12
CA GLY A 31 -5.44 24.40 -30.54
C GLY A 31 -5.69 22.98 -31.04
N TYR A 32 -4.66 22.12 -31.13
CA TYR A 32 -4.81 20.71 -31.52
C TYR A 32 -5.11 19.82 -30.29
N ALA A 33 -6.17 20.15 -29.54
CA ALA A 33 -6.53 19.43 -28.33
C ALA A 33 -6.93 17.98 -28.62
N GLY A 34 -6.30 17.00 -27.95
CA GLY A 34 -6.50 15.57 -28.23
C GLY A 34 -5.63 15.04 -29.37
N ILE A 35 -4.47 15.65 -29.60
CA ILE A 35 -3.39 15.07 -30.41
C ILE A 35 -3.01 13.67 -29.88
N ASP A 36 -2.85 12.72 -30.80
CA ASP A 36 -2.48 11.32 -30.53
C ASP A 36 -1.02 11.08 -30.96
N PRO A 37 -0.05 10.99 -30.01
CA PRO A 37 1.34 10.70 -30.32
C PRO A 37 1.51 9.22 -30.70
N LEU A 38 2.05 8.95 -31.89
CA LEU A 38 2.08 7.59 -32.46
C LEU A 38 3.33 6.77 -32.07
N GLY A 39 4.17 7.30 -31.17
CA GLY A 39 5.59 6.97 -31.03
C GLY A 39 5.98 5.48 -31.10
N GLY A 40 7.06 5.21 -31.85
CA GLY A 40 7.63 3.88 -32.03
C GLY A 40 8.74 3.84 -33.09
N THR A 41 9.37 2.68 -33.31
CA THR A 41 10.37 2.50 -34.39
C THR A 41 9.73 2.29 -35.77
N SER A 42 8.40 2.35 -35.86
CA SER A 42 7.61 2.00 -37.06
C SER A 42 6.68 3.13 -37.49
N ASP A 43 7.10 4.37 -37.36
CA ASP A 43 6.20 5.52 -37.38
C ASP A 43 5.71 5.94 -38.77
N ARG A 44 6.04 5.18 -39.83
CA ARG A 44 5.46 5.33 -41.19
C ARG A 44 5.36 6.80 -41.67
N GLY A 45 6.30 7.65 -41.23
CA GLY A 45 6.38 9.08 -41.59
C GLY A 45 5.46 10.02 -40.79
N ARG A 46 4.88 9.59 -39.67
CA ARG A 46 3.94 10.36 -38.84
C ARG A 46 4.36 10.28 -37.37
N ASP A 47 4.66 11.42 -36.76
CA ASP A 47 5.04 11.46 -35.33
C ASP A 47 3.79 11.64 -34.44
N ALA A 48 2.76 12.32 -34.93
CA ALA A 48 1.46 12.42 -34.25
C ALA A 48 0.29 12.66 -35.23
N LEU A 49 -0.94 12.46 -34.74
CA LEU A 49 -2.18 12.66 -35.47
C LEU A 49 -3.17 13.52 -34.68
N HIS A 50 -3.94 14.37 -35.35
CA HIS A 50 -5.10 15.02 -34.77
C HIS A 50 -6.30 14.95 -35.72
N VAL A 51 -7.45 14.55 -35.18
CA VAL A 51 -8.73 14.57 -35.88
C VAL A 51 -9.56 15.70 -35.28
N SER A 52 -10.00 16.64 -36.12
CA SER A 52 -10.82 17.77 -35.65
C SER A 52 -12.13 17.28 -35.05
N ARG A 53 -12.54 17.90 -33.94
CA ARG A 53 -13.84 17.60 -33.31
C ARG A 53 -15.02 18.13 -34.12
N ASP A 54 -14.81 19.22 -34.86
CA ASP A 54 -15.84 19.90 -35.64
C ASP A 54 -16.05 19.24 -37.01
N ASP A 55 -15.00 18.61 -37.55
CA ASP A 55 -15.04 17.87 -38.81
C ASP A 55 -14.18 16.60 -38.72
N PRO A 56 -14.79 15.42 -38.52
CA PRO A 56 -14.08 14.15 -38.47
C PRO A 56 -13.32 13.78 -39.75
N ALA A 57 -13.62 14.42 -40.88
CA ALA A 57 -12.88 14.25 -42.13
C ALA A 57 -11.61 15.13 -42.19
N ALA A 58 -11.51 16.17 -41.34
CA ALA A 58 -10.35 17.03 -41.26
C ALA A 58 -9.25 16.42 -40.39
N VAL A 59 -8.38 15.63 -41.04
CA VAL A 59 -7.23 14.99 -40.40
C VAL A 59 -5.98 15.85 -40.57
N THR A 60 -5.32 16.14 -39.44
CA THR A 60 -4.02 16.81 -39.39
C THR A 60 -2.94 15.82 -38.99
N ILE A 61 -1.89 15.71 -39.79
CA ILE A 61 -0.71 14.89 -39.48
C ILE A 61 0.43 15.80 -39.03
N PHE A 62 1.20 15.33 -38.05
CA PHE A 62 2.38 16.01 -37.55
C PHE A 62 3.64 15.23 -37.90
N ALA A 63 4.65 15.97 -38.35
CA ALA A 63 6.01 15.47 -38.56
C ALA A 63 7.03 16.39 -37.89
N TYR A 64 7.96 15.80 -37.14
CA TYR A 64 8.93 16.49 -36.29
C TYR A 64 10.36 16.22 -36.76
N SER A 65 11.26 17.18 -36.61
CA SER A 65 12.64 17.01 -37.02
C SER A 65 13.64 17.86 -36.24
N MET A 66 14.75 17.22 -35.84
CA MET A 66 15.95 17.92 -35.36
C MET A 66 17.07 18.01 -36.41
N ARG A 67 16.80 17.59 -37.65
CA ARG A 67 17.81 17.55 -38.73
C ARG A 67 18.03 18.93 -39.34
N SER A 68 19.29 19.20 -39.70
CA SER A 68 19.67 20.42 -40.42
C SER A 68 19.19 20.40 -41.88
N ASP A 69 19.11 19.22 -42.50
CA ASP A 69 18.56 19.01 -43.84
C ASP A 69 17.02 18.84 -43.84
N TRP A 70 16.34 19.66 -43.04
CA TRP A 70 14.89 19.59 -42.77
C TRP A 70 14.04 19.51 -44.05
N ARG A 71 14.43 20.23 -45.12
CA ARG A 71 13.70 20.27 -46.39
C ARG A 71 13.70 18.92 -47.10
N ARG A 72 14.86 18.25 -47.12
CA ARG A 72 15.01 16.93 -47.70
C ARG A 72 14.15 15.93 -46.94
N LYS A 73 14.25 15.94 -45.61
CA LYS A 73 13.42 15.09 -44.74
C LYS A 73 11.93 15.32 -44.99
N LEU A 74 11.47 16.58 -45.00
CA LEU A 74 10.06 16.92 -45.24
C LEU A 74 9.57 16.39 -46.60
N LEU A 75 10.25 16.76 -47.70
CA LEU A 75 9.73 16.55 -49.06
C LEU A 75 10.03 15.17 -49.64
N GLU A 76 11.19 14.58 -49.32
CA GLU A 76 11.63 13.32 -49.89
C GLU A 76 11.30 12.13 -49.00
N GLU A 77 11.30 12.29 -47.68
CA GLU A 77 11.09 11.18 -46.73
C GLU A 77 9.66 11.21 -46.15
N ASP A 78 9.30 12.23 -45.36
CA ASP A 78 8.06 12.25 -44.59
C ASP A 78 6.83 12.35 -45.51
N CYS A 79 6.76 13.36 -46.39
CA CYS A 79 5.63 13.51 -47.32
C CYS A 79 5.48 12.33 -48.29
N THR A 80 6.60 11.82 -48.81
CA THR A 80 6.58 10.66 -49.72
C THR A 80 6.00 9.45 -49.02
N ARG A 81 6.45 9.16 -47.80
CA ARG A 81 6.00 8.01 -47.01
C ARG A 81 4.53 8.12 -46.59
N ILE A 82 4.08 9.31 -46.19
CA ILE A 82 2.65 9.56 -45.87
C ILE A 82 1.77 9.26 -47.09
N ARG A 83 2.21 9.63 -48.30
CA ARG A 83 1.48 9.37 -49.55
C ARG A 83 1.48 7.89 -49.91
N GLU A 84 2.63 7.20 -49.77
CA GLU A 84 2.76 5.77 -50.06
C GLU A 84 1.85 4.90 -49.18
N GLU A 85 1.68 5.29 -47.91
CA GLU A 85 0.82 4.60 -46.95
C GLU A 85 -0.68 4.94 -47.12
N GLY A 86 -1.02 5.86 -48.04
CA GLY A 86 -2.40 6.16 -48.43
C GLY A 86 -3.22 6.88 -47.36
N HIS A 87 -2.57 7.64 -46.47
CA HIS A 87 -3.29 8.39 -45.43
C HIS A 87 -4.05 9.58 -46.02
N ALA A 88 -5.35 9.66 -45.75
CA ALA A 88 -6.14 10.85 -46.05
C ALA A 88 -5.80 11.95 -45.04
N LEU A 89 -5.24 13.06 -45.53
CA LEU A 89 -5.06 14.29 -44.74
C LEU A 89 -5.40 15.53 -45.55
N ASN A 90 -5.79 16.57 -44.82
CA ASN A 90 -6.05 17.90 -45.37
C ASN A 90 -4.89 18.85 -45.06
N LYS A 91 -4.26 18.66 -43.89
CA LYS A 91 -3.23 19.55 -43.35
C LYS A 91 -2.06 18.77 -42.77
N LEU A 92 -0.85 19.19 -43.13
CA LEU A 92 0.40 18.70 -42.58
C LEU A 92 1.05 19.80 -41.74
N VAL A 93 1.39 19.49 -40.49
CA VAL A 93 2.15 20.39 -39.62
C VAL A 93 3.55 19.83 -39.46
N PHE A 94 4.55 20.62 -39.86
CA PHE A 94 5.96 20.25 -39.75
C PHE A 94 6.67 21.12 -38.73
N VAL A 95 7.30 20.50 -37.73
CA VAL A 95 8.03 21.19 -36.65
C VAL A 95 9.51 20.87 -36.73
N CYS A 96 10.39 21.87 -36.76
CA CYS A 96 11.82 21.65 -36.81
C CYS A 96 12.65 22.62 -35.95
N THR A 97 13.83 22.16 -35.51
CA THR A 97 14.83 22.98 -34.80
C THR A 97 15.76 23.76 -35.73
N SER A 98 15.54 23.69 -37.06
CA SER A 98 16.29 24.47 -38.05
C SER A 98 15.72 25.88 -38.17
N THR A 99 16.59 26.87 -38.44
CA THR A 99 16.17 28.22 -38.82
C THR A 99 15.74 28.23 -40.29
N VAL A 100 14.52 28.67 -40.58
CA VAL A 100 13.97 28.67 -41.94
C VAL A 100 13.63 30.10 -42.37
N THR A 101 14.17 30.55 -43.51
CA THR A 101 13.89 31.89 -44.01
C THR A 101 12.47 32.00 -44.61
N PRO A 102 11.84 33.19 -44.64
CA PRO A 102 10.51 33.33 -45.22
C PRO A 102 10.37 32.78 -46.65
N PRO A 103 11.32 33.04 -47.59
CA PRO A 103 11.24 32.48 -48.94
C PRO A 103 11.28 30.94 -48.95
N GLN A 104 12.07 30.32 -48.06
CA GLN A 104 12.13 28.86 -47.94
C GLN A 104 10.83 28.27 -47.40
N LYS A 105 10.12 28.99 -46.50
CA LYS A 105 8.81 28.57 -46.01
C LYS A 105 7.76 28.59 -47.12
N ASP A 106 7.71 29.68 -47.89
CA ASP A 106 6.73 29.84 -48.97
C ASP A 106 6.96 28.81 -50.08
N ASP A 107 8.22 28.59 -50.45
CA ASP A 107 8.62 27.56 -51.42
C ASP A 107 8.28 26.14 -50.95
N ALA A 108 8.53 25.80 -49.67
CA ALA A 108 8.16 24.50 -49.13
C ALA A 108 6.64 24.29 -49.10
N LYS A 109 5.86 25.31 -48.75
CA LYS A 109 4.39 25.26 -48.78
C LYS A 109 3.86 25.06 -50.20
N GLN A 110 4.42 25.78 -51.16
CA GLN A 110 4.05 25.65 -52.58
C GLN A 110 4.34 24.23 -53.07
N GLN A 111 5.54 23.69 -52.82
CA GLN A 111 5.90 22.35 -53.25
C GLN A 111 5.05 21.26 -52.60
N VAL A 112 4.72 21.38 -51.31
CA VAL A 112 3.83 20.39 -50.66
C VAL A 112 2.44 20.43 -51.30
N ARG A 113 1.91 21.62 -51.56
CA ARG A 113 0.60 21.80 -52.19
C ARG A 113 0.58 21.27 -53.63
N GLU A 114 1.59 21.56 -54.43
CA GLU A 114 1.67 21.15 -55.84
C GLU A 114 1.93 19.65 -55.99
N ARG A 115 2.80 19.06 -55.16
CA ARG A 115 3.27 17.67 -55.30
C ARG A 115 2.39 16.65 -54.57
N PHE A 116 1.74 17.05 -53.48
CA PHE A 116 0.97 16.16 -52.61
C PHE A 116 -0.48 16.62 -52.39
N GLY A 117 -0.83 17.87 -52.71
CA GLY A 117 -2.19 18.38 -52.57
C GLY A 117 -2.59 18.81 -51.16
N TRP A 118 -1.63 18.90 -50.23
CA TRP A 118 -1.90 19.18 -48.81
C TRP A 118 -1.57 20.63 -48.44
N GLU A 119 -2.23 21.16 -47.41
CA GLU A 119 -1.83 22.42 -46.78
C GLU A 119 -0.68 22.18 -45.80
N LEU A 120 0.42 22.94 -45.92
CA LEU A 120 1.56 22.84 -44.99
C LEU A 120 1.60 24.02 -44.01
N GLU A 121 1.69 23.71 -42.73
CA GLU A 121 2.04 24.66 -41.68
C GLU A 121 3.42 24.32 -41.10
N LEU A 122 4.34 25.29 -41.11
CA LEU A 122 5.73 25.07 -40.67
C LEU A 122 6.03 25.84 -39.37
N TYR A 123 6.60 25.14 -38.39
CA TYR A 123 7.12 25.66 -37.14
C TYR A 123 8.63 25.48 -37.09
N ASP A 124 9.35 26.54 -37.43
CA ASP A 124 10.80 26.59 -37.32
C ASP A 124 11.24 27.01 -35.92
N LEU A 125 12.56 26.99 -35.69
CA LEU A 125 13.18 27.29 -34.41
C LEU A 125 12.69 28.61 -33.78
N GLU A 126 12.60 29.68 -34.58
CA GLU A 126 12.18 31.00 -34.07
C GLU A 126 10.69 31.02 -33.70
N ARG A 127 9.84 30.34 -34.47
CA ARG A 127 8.41 30.23 -34.13
C ARG A 127 8.21 29.42 -32.86
N LEU A 128 8.96 28.34 -32.66
CA LEU A 128 8.98 27.58 -31.41
C LEU A 128 9.41 28.45 -30.22
N ARG A 129 10.48 29.23 -30.38
CA ARG A 129 10.93 30.18 -29.34
C ARG A 129 9.81 31.17 -28.98
N VAL A 130 9.13 31.75 -29.97
CA VAL A 130 8.00 32.68 -29.72
C VAL A 130 6.88 32.01 -28.92
N CYS A 131 6.50 30.79 -29.28
CA CYS A 131 5.48 30.03 -28.55
C CYS A 131 5.90 29.76 -27.10
N LEU A 132 7.14 29.30 -26.89
CA LEU A 132 7.67 28.95 -25.57
C LEU A 132 8.02 30.17 -24.71
N ALA A 133 8.33 31.32 -25.30
CA ALA A 133 8.53 32.56 -24.56
C ALA A 133 7.20 33.26 -24.23
N GLY A 134 6.15 33.00 -25.02
CA GLY A 134 4.83 33.62 -24.89
C GLY A 134 3.81 32.72 -24.20
N THR A 135 2.77 32.32 -24.93
CA THR A 135 1.58 31.64 -24.39
C THR A 135 1.87 30.27 -23.79
N LEU A 136 2.92 29.59 -24.25
CA LEU A 136 3.27 28.22 -23.83
C LEU A 136 4.48 28.16 -22.90
N ARG A 137 4.78 29.27 -22.20
CA ARG A 137 5.91 29.37 -21.26
C ARG A 137 5.92 28.31 -20.16
N HIS A 138 4.75 27.83 -19.77
CA HIS A 138 4.61 26.76 -18.80
C HIS A 138 5.23 25.42 -19.25
N LEU A 139 5.40 25.20 -20.56
CA LEU A 139 6.06 23.99 -21.08
C LEU A 139 7.55 23.96 -20.75
N ILE A 140 8.20 25.11 -20.56
CA ILE A 140 9.61 25.17 -20.12
C ILE A 140 9.80 24.40 -18.81
N ALA A 141 8.88 24.58 -17.86
CA ALA A 141 8.97 23.94 -16.55
C ALA A 141 8.57 22.45 -16.56
N ARG A 142 7.88 21.99 -17.62
CA ARG A 142 7.41 20.61 -17.80
C ARG A 142 8.39 19.73 -18.58
N HIS A 143 9.34 20.34 -19.29
CA HIS A 143 10.39 19.67 -20.06
C HIS A 143 11.80 19.99 -19.52
N PRO A 144 12.10 19.65 -18.24
CA PRO A 144 13.38 20.00 -17.60
C PRO A 144 14.60 19.29 -18.20
N SER A 145 14.40 18.20 -18.94
CA SER A 145 15.46 17.52 -19.71
C SER A 145 15.94 18.33 -20.91
N ILE A 146 15.09 19.22 -21.44
CA ILE A 146 15.41 20.12 -22.55
C ILE A 146 15.88 21.46 -21.99
N PHE A 147 15.13 22.01 -21.03
CA PHE A 147 15.38 23.32 -20.44
C PHE A 147 16.04 23.18 -19.07
N CYS A 148 17.37 23.07 -19.07
CA CYS A 148 18.17 22.76 -17.89
C CYS A 148 19.06 23.94 -17.40
N PRO A 149 19.66 23.84 -16.20
CA PRO A 149 20.61 24.83 -15.70
C PRO A 149 21.86 24.98 -16.58
N PRO A 150 22.53 26.16 -16.61
CA PRO A 150 22.32 27.33 -15.76
C PRO A 150 21.15 28.24 -16.17
N TRP A 151 20.65 28.10 -17.40
CA TRP A 151 19.65 29.03 -17.96
C TRP A 151 18.26 28.89 -17.33
N PHE A 152 17.90 27.67 -16.94
CA PHE A 152 16.63 27.35 -16.30
C PHE A 152 16.92 26.68 -14.95
N PRO A 153 17.20 27.46 -13.89
CA PRO A 153 17.62 26.92 -12.61
C PRO A 153 16.50 26.12 -11.94
N VAL A 154 16.92 25.21 -11.06
CA VAL A 154 16.08 24.29 -10.30
C VAL A 154 16.16 24.66 -8.82
N ARG A 155 15.04 24.56 -8.11
CA ARG A 155 14.94 24.66 -6.64
C ARG A 155 14.02 23.57 -6.11
N GLY A 156 14.40 22.94 -5.01
CA GLY A 156 13.67 21.78 -4.48
C GLY A 156 13.48 20.67 -5.50
N GLY A 157 14.49 20.45 -6.36
CA GLY A 157 14.41 19.45 -7.43
C GLY A 157 13.42 19.76 -8.57
N MET A 158 12.80 20.96 -8.61
CA MET A 158 11.91 21.38 -9.71
C MET A 158 12.40 22.65 -10.43
N SER A 159 12.11 22.77 -11.73
CA SER A 159 12.39 24.00 -12.48
C SER A 159 11.68 25.20 -11.87
N THR A 160 12.39 26.33 -11.78
CA THR A 160 11.87 27.61 -11.30
C THR A 160 11.11 28.41 -12.37
N ALA A 161 10.98 27.86 -13.58
CA ALA A 161 10.09 28.40 -14.60
C ALA A 161 8.62 28.29 -14.14
N GLU A 162 7.82 29.29 -14.49
CA GLU A 162 6.41 29.34 -14.09
C GLU A 162 5.60 28.22 -14.77
N SER A 163 4.93 27.38 -13.98
CA SER A 163 3.98 26.36 -14.44
C SER A 163 3.10 25.96 -13.27
N ARG A 164 1.82 26.36 -13.26
CA ARG A 164 0.84 26.06 -12.20
C ARG A 164 0.36 24.60 -12.26
N ASP A 165 1.27 23.65 -12.07
CA ASP A 165 1.05 22.21 -12.33
C ASP A 165 1.28 21.29 -11.13
N THR A 166 1.72 21.85 -9.99
CA THR A 166 2.21 21.07 -8.86
C THR A 166 1.32 21.26 -7.63
N LEU A 167 1.05 20.21 -6.87
CA LEU A 167 0.46 20.31 -5.53
C LEU A 167 1.60 20.43 -4.52
N VAL A 168 1.81 21.62 -3.96
CA VAL A 168 2.91 21.85 -3.01
C VAL A 168 2.42 21.49 -1.61
N ILE A 169 2.95 20.42 -1.03
CA ILE A 169 2.67 19.98 0.33
C ILE A 169 3.79 20.46 1.23
N ASP A 170 3.42 21.22 2.26
CA ASP A 170 4.35 21.88 3.16
C ASP A 170 4.04 21.47 4.61
N HIS A 171 5.08 21.22 5.39
CA HIS A 171 4.98 20.62 6.71
C HIS A 171 6.21 20.93 7.56
N VAL A 172 6.04 20.90 8.88
CA VAL A 172 7.14 20.87 9.84
C VAL A 172 7.62 19.42 10.07
N PRO A 173 8.84 19.18 10.60
CA PRO A 173 9.35 17.82 10.81
C PRO A 173 8.39 16.88 11.56
N ALA A 174 7.67 17.38 12.57
CA ALA A 174 6.68 16.61 13.33
C ALA A 174 5.53 16.04 12.46
N ASP A 175 5.19 16.73 11.37
CA ASP A 175 4.09 16.37 10.46
C ASP A 175 4.56 15.58 9.21
N HIS A 176 5.86 15.27 9.13
CA HIS A 176 6.49 14.66 7.97
C HIS A 176 5.83 13.33 7.54
N ALA A 177 5.43 12.51 8.51
CA ALA A 177 4.80 11.22 8.25
C ALA A 177 3.48 11.37 7.47
N LEU A 178 2.62 12.31 7.91
CA LEU A 178 1.35 12.57 7.24
C LEU A 178 1.57 13.20 5.86
N ALA A 179 2.45 14.19 5.76
CA ALA A 179 2.74 14.88 4.51
C ALA A 179 3.28 13.93 3.43
N THR A 180 4.21 13.06 3.81
CA THR A 180 4.80 12.07 2.89
C THR A 180 3.78 11.00 2.50
N TRP A 181 2.95 10.54 3.44
CA TRP A 181 1.84 9.64 3.13
C TRP A 181 0.85 10.30 2.16
N LEU A 182 0.49 11.55 2.39
CA LEU A 182 -0.46 12.30 1.57
C LEU A 182 0.07 12.50 0.15
N ALA A 183 1.34 12.91 0.01
CA ALA A 183 2.01 13.02 -1.28
C ALA A 183 1.88 11.71 -2.07
N ARG A 184 2.17 10.57 -1.45
CA ARG A 184 2.05 9.26 -2.11
C ARG A 184 0.62 8.94 -2.55
N ARG A 185 -0.37 9.21 -1.71
CA ARG A 185 -1.79 8.96 -2.03
C ARG A 185 -2.26 9.83 -3.19
N LEU A 186 -1.80 11.08 -3.26
CA LEU A 186 -2.10 11.99 -4.35
C LEU A 186 -1.41 11.56 -5.66
N SER A 187 -0.16 11.09 -5.61
CA SER A 187 0.50 10.50 -6.78
C SER A 187 -0.25 9.28 -7.33
N VAL A 188 -0.72 8.39 -6.46
CA VAL A 188 -1.56 7.23 -6.85
C VAL A 188 -2.89 7.66 -7.47
N ALA A 189 -3.43 8.80 -7.05
CA ALA A 189 -4.63 9.38 -7.64
C ALA A 189 -4.37 10.14 -8.97
N GLY A 190 -3.12 10.19 -9.42
CA GLY A 190 -2.70 10.81 -10.68
C GLY A 190 -2.32 12.30 -10.57
N TYR A 191 -2.27 12.88 -9.38
CA TYR A 191 -1.80 14.26 -9.19
C TYR A 191 -0.27 14.34 -9.19
N ARG A 192 0.28 15.56 -9.29
CA ARG A 192 1.72 15.85 -9.24
C ARG A 192 2.08 16.57 -7.93
N PRO A 193 2.24 15.86 -6.81
CA PRO A 193 2.63 16.48 -5.56
C PRO A 193 4.13 16.72 -5.47
N TRP A 194 4.49 17.81 -4.81
CA TRP A 194 5.83 18.07 -4.31
C TRP A 194 5.80 18.06 -2.79
N CYS A 195 6.76 17.38 -2.17
CA CYS A 195 6.92 17.30 -0.72
C CYS A 195 8.41 17.22 -0.40
N TYR A 196 8.86 17.98 0.60
CA TYR A 196 10.27 18.06 1.03
C TYR A 196 10.94 16.69 1.17
N GLY A 197 10.24 15.69 1.74
CA GLY A 197 10.77 14.33 1.95
C GLY A 197 11.06 13.52 0.68
N THR A 198 10.72 14.04 -0.49
CA THR A 198 10.83 13.34 -1.79
C THR A 198 11.74 14.04 -2.79
N ALA A 199 12.27 15.23 -2.49
CA ALA A 199 13.11 16.02 -3.39
C ALA A 199 14.43 16.44 -2.71
N PRO A 200 15.59 16.27 -3.38
CA PRO A 200 16.89 16.66 -2.81
C PRO A 200 17.01 18.19 -2.71
N LEU A 201 17.50 18.68 -1.57
CA LEU A 201 17.68 20.11 -1.25
C LEU A 201 19.11 20.45 -0.82
N ALA A 202 20.10 19.67 -1.29
CA ALA A 202 21.49 19.85 -0.89
C ALA A 202 22.00 21.25 -1.28
N GLY A 203 22.36 22.05 -0.27
CA GLY A 203 22.86 23.43 -0.47
C GLY A 203 21.78 24.48 -0.72
N GLU A 204 20.50 24.18 -0.48
CA GLU A 204 19.38 25.10 -0.66
C GLU A 204 18.71 25.47 0.68
N SER A 205 18.18 26.69 0.79
CA SER A 205 17.26 27.04 1.88
C SER A 205 15.89 26.42 1.60
N ALA A 206 15.40 25.61 2.54
CA ALA A 206 14.09 24.97 2.42
C ALA A 206 12.96 26.01 2.33
N ASP A 207 13.01 27.07 3.14
CA ASP A 207 12.00 28.13 3.12
C ASP A 207 11.96 28.85 1.76
N GLU A 208 13.12 29.31 1.26
CA GLU A 208 13.21 30.02 -0.01
C GLU A 208 12.73 29.14 -1.17
N SER A 209 13.08 27.86 -1.14
CA SER A 209 12.68 26.89 -2.16
C SER A 209 11.17 26.71 -2.18
N VAL A 210 10.54 26.50 -1.00
CA VAL A 210 9.09 26.33 -0.92
C VAL A 210 8.36 27.61 -1.34
N ARG A 211 8.82 28.79 -0.90
CA ARG A 211 8.25 30.08 -1.34
C ARG A 211 8.22 30.21 -2.86
N LEU A 212 9.35 29.93 -3.50
CA LEU A 212 9.46 30.00 -4.94
C LEU A 212 8.53 28.99 -5.65
N LEU A 213 8.39 27.78 -5.09
CA LEU A 213 7.47 26.78 -5.62
C LEU A 213 5.99 27.18 -5.42
N ILE A 214 5.63 27.80 -4.30
CA ILE A 214 4.28 28.37 -4.09
C ILE A 214 4.00 29.44 -5.16
N GLU A 215 4.94 30.35 -5.38
CA GLU A 215 4.77 31.46 -6.30
C GLU A 215 4.73 31.03 -7.77
N ARG A 216 5.55 30.04 -8.18
CA ARG A 216 5.75 29.73 -9.60
C ARG A 216 5.20 28.39 -10.04
N ARG A 217 5.05 27.42 -9.13
CA ARG A 217 4.71 26.03 -9.46
C ARG A 217 3.37 25.56 -8.91
N ALA A 218 2.94 26.10 -7.77
CA ALA A 218 1.76 25.61 -7.08
C ALA A 218 0.48 25.87 -7.89
N SER A 219 -0.22 24.78 -8.22
CA SER A 219 -1.63 24.76 -8.61
C SER A 219 -2.55 24.83 -7.38
N ARG A 220 -2.15 24.14 -6.31
CA ARG A 220 -2.67 24.28 -4.94
C ARG A 220 -1.53 24.12 -3.94
N TYR A 221 -1.67 24.79 -2.81
CA TYR A 221 -0.77 24.72 -1.67
C TYR A 221 -1.48 24.04 -0.50
N LEU A 222 -0.86 22.99 0.04
CA LEU A 222 -1.42 22.07 1.03
C LEU A 222 -0.56 22.11 2.31
N PRO A 223 -0.72 23.15 3.15
CA PRO A 223 -0.02 23.21 4.42
C PRO A 223 -0.62 22.21 5.41
N VAL A 224 0.24 21.41 6.05
CA VAL A 224 -0.13 20.47 7.10
C VAL A 224 0.00 21.13 8.47
N PHE A 225 -1.06 21.07 9.27
CA PHE A 225 -1.17 21.76 10.56
C PHE A 225 -1.28 20.80 11.74
N SER A 226 -0.36 20.99 12.68
CA SER A 226 -0.34 20.50 14.06
C SER A 226 -0.01 21.67 15.01
N PRO A 227 -0.05 21.48 16.34
CA PRO A 227 0.43 22.49 17.27
C PRO A 227 1.86 22.97 16.97
N ALA A 228 2.77 22.05 16.61
CA ALA A 228 4.15 22.39 16.22
C ALA A 228 4.20 23.23 14.92
N ALA A 229 3.30 22.98 13.98
CA ALA A 229 3.18 23.79 12.76
C ALA A 229 2.70 25.22 13.05
N ALA A 230 1.83 25.39 14.06
CA ALA A 230 1.31 26.70 14.47
C ALA A 230 2.35 27.57 15.18
N GLU A 231 3.40 26.96 15.75
CA GLU A 231 4.52 27.68 16.37
C GLU A 231 5.64 28.01 15.38
N ASN A 232 5.59 27.46 14.16
CA ASN A 232 6.63 27.64 13.17
C ASN A 232 6.41 28.92 12.34
N ALA A 233 7.24 29.94 12.60
CA ALA A 233 7.13 31.25 11.94
C ALA A 233 7.29 31.18 10.40
N ASP A 234 8.21 30.35 9.90
CA ASP A 234 8.47 30.24 8.46
C ASP A 234 7.27 29.63 7.72
N LEU A 235 6.70 28.53 8.24
CA LEU A 235 5.51 27.92 7.68
C LEU A 235 4.32 28.89 7.68
N LEU A 236 4.11 29.62 8.78
CA LEU A 236 3.06 30.62 8.85
C LEU A 236 3.27 31.76 7.84
N ALA A 237 4.52 32.20 7.63
CA ALA A 237 4.85 33.20 6.64
C ALA A 237 4.57 32.70 5.20
N ARG A 238 4.88 31.44 4.90
CA ARG A 238 4.54 30.79 3.61
C ARG A 238 3.03 30.62 3.43
N CYS A 239 2.30 30.29 4.49
CA CYS A 239 0.84 30.26 4.47
C CYS A 239 0.23 31.63 4.19
N ALA A 240 0.77 32.69 4.81
CA ALA A 240 0.34 34.07 4.56
C ALA A 240 0.58 34.48 3.11
N LEU A 241 1.76 34.13 2.55
CA LEU A 241 2.08 34.31 1.14
C LEU A 241 1.05 33.61 0.23
N ALA A 242 0.79 32.31 0.47
CA ALA A 242 -0.15 31.53 -0.34
C ALA A 242 -1.60 32.03 -0.23
N CYS A 243 -2.05 32.43 0.97
CA CYS A 243 -3.38 33.01 1.19
C CYS A 243 -3.55 34.42 0.57
N GLY A 244 -2.48 35.01 0.03
CA GLY A 244 -2.58 36.18 -0.85
C GLY A 244 -3.25 35.87 -2.19
N THR A 245 -3.28 34.60 -2.61
CA THR A 245 -3.89 34.13 -3.85
C THR A 245 -5.16 33.33 -3.55
N ASP A 246 -6.31 33.84 -3.99
CA ASP A 246 -7.60 33.20 -3.73
C ASP A 246 -7.68 31.80 -4.34
N GLY A 247 -8.18 30.85 -3.56
CA GLY A 247 -8.34 29.46 -3.97
C GLY A 247 -7.05 28.63 -4.08
N LEU A 248 -5.88 29.20 -3.76
CA LEU A 248 -4.60 28.46 -3.80
C LEU A 248 -4.45 27.52 -2.60
N THR A 249 -4.79 27.98 -1.39
CA THR A 249 -4.50 27.27 -0.13
C THR A 249 -5.63 26.30 0.25
N ILE A 250 -5.26 25.06 0.57
CA ILE A 250 -6.14 24.02 1.13
C ILE A 250 -5.50 23.50 2.43
N PRO A 251 -5.87 24.03 3.61
CA PRO A 251 -5.28 23.62 4.89
C PRO A 251 -5.59 22.16 5.22
N CYS A 252 -4.59 21.41 5.68
CA CYS A 252 -4.72 20.01 6.08
C CYS A 252 -4.42 19.87 7.58
N SER A 253 -5.42 19.61 8.41
CA SER A 253 -5.25 19.49 9.87
C SER A 253 -4.85 18.07 10.25
N ALA A 254 -3.62 17.88 10.70
CA ALA A 254 -3.08 16.65 11.26
C ALA A 254 -3.59 16.39 12.69
N SER A 255 -3.65 17.48 13.47
CA SER A 255 -4.16 17.53 14.84
C SER A 255 -4.99 18.80 15.04
N PRO A 256 -5.85 18.87 16.07
CA PRO A 256 -6.52 20.09 16.44
C PRO A 256 -5.51 21.20 16.77
N VAL A 257 -5.73 22.39 16.22
CA VAL A 257 -4.91 23.59 16.45
C VAL A 257 -5.86 24.70 16.89
N ASP A 258 -5.43 25.52 17.85
CA ASP A 258 -6.16 26.71 18.24
C ASP A 258 -6.15 27.74 17.09
N GLY A 259 -7.34 28.11 16.62
CA GLY A 259 -7.50 29.10 15.56
C GLY A 259 -6.97 30.49 15.92
N ALA A 260 -6.77 30.80 17.21
CA ALA A 260 -6.14 32.05 17.64
C ALA A 260 -4.67 32.18 17.19
N MET A 261 -3.98 31.05 16.99
CA MET A 261 -2.58 31.00 16.53
C MET A 261 -2.46 31.20 15.02
N LEU A 262 -3.56 31.19 14.27
CA LEU A 262 -3.56 31.26 12.81
C LEU A 262 -3.90 32.68 12.32
N ALA A 263 -3.23 33.10 11.24
CA ALA A 263 -3.55 34.36 10.58
C ALA A 263 -5.01 34.40 10.10
N THR A 264 -5.64 35.58 10.12
CA THR A 264 -7.08 35.75 9.84
C THR A 264 -7.54 35.11 8.53
N LYS A 265 -6.78 35.27 7.44
CA LYS A 265 -7.12 34.67 6.14
C LYS A 265 -7.08 33.14 6.17
N LEU A 266 -6.09 32.56 6.84
CA LEU A 266 -5.95 31.11 6.96
C LEU A 266 -7.05 30.52 7.85
N ARG A 267 -7.37 31.20 8.96
CA ARG A 267 -8.48 30.82 9.86
C ARG A 267 -9.85 30.83 9.18
N ALA A 268 -10.04 31.66 8.17
CA ALA A 268 -11.29 31.72 7.41
C ALA A 268 -11.50 30.51 6.48
N LEU A 269 -10.46 29.72 6.21
CA LEU A 269 -10.54 28.53 5.38
C LEU A 269 -10.95 27.31 6.21
N ALA A 270 -11.89 26.52 5.68
CA ALA A 270 -12.24 25.23 6.28
C ALA A 270 -11.11 24.21 6.01
N PRO A 271 -10.47 23.65 7.05
CA PRO A 271 -9.40 22.67 6.85
C PRO A 271 -9.96 21.29 6.50
N VAL A 272 -9.23 20.56 5.66
CA VAL A 272 -9.41 19.11 5.52
C VAL A 272 -8.89 18.43 6.79
N ARG A 273 -9.75 17.66 7.46
CA ARG A 273 -9.47 17.06 8.77
C ARG A 273 -8.90 15.64 8.63
N PHE A 274 -7.65 15.45 9.03
CA PHE A 274 -6.99 14.13 9.12
C PHE A 274 -6.89 13.61 10.58
N ASP A 275 -7.13 14.48 11.57
CA ASP A 275 -7.09 14.20 13.02
C ASP A 275 -8.13 13.18 13.49
N ARG A 276 -9.30 13.14 12.84
CA ARG A 276 -10.39 12.21 13.20
C ARG A 276 -10.19 10.84 12.54
N ARG A 277 -10.08 10.84 11.21
CA ARG A 277 -9.95 9.64 10.40
C ARG A 277 -9.29 9.95 9.06
N TRP A 278 -8.11 9.38 8.86
CA TRP A 278 -7.29 9.62 7.67
C TRP A 278 -8.01 9.32 6.33
N SER A 279 -8.90 8.30 6.32
CA SER A 279 -9.60 7.90 5.09
C SER A 279 -10.68 8.91 4.67
N GLU A 280 -11.33 9.54 5.65
CA GLU A 280 -12.33 10.58 5.40
C GLU A 280 -11.65 11.87 4.95
N GLY A 281 -10.55 12.26 5.61
CA GLY A 281 -9.74 13.41 5.20
C GLY A 281 -9.22 13.28 3.76
N LEU A 282 -8.66 12.11 3.41
CA LEU A 282 -8.20 11.87 2.03
C LEU A 282 -9.34 11.94 1.01
N LYS A 283 -10.50 11.35 1.31
CA LYS A 283 -11.66 11.43 0.42
C LYS A 283 -12.10 12.88 0.21
N CYS A 284 -12.26 13.64 1.29
CA CYS A 284 -12.64 15.05 1.23
C CYS A 284 -11.64 15.88 0.42
N LEU A 285 -10.33 15.64 0.58
CA LEU A 285 -9.32 16.32 -0.22
C LEU A 285 -9.44 15.97 -1.71
N LEU A 286 -9.60 14.69 -2.05
CA LEU A 286 -9.73 14.25 -3.44
C LEU A 286 -10.98 14.86 -4.11
N ASP A 287 -12.11 14.87 -3.40
CA ASP A 287 -13.35 15.50 -3.85
C ASP A 287 -13.16 17.02 -4.05
N THR A 288 -12.42 17.67 -3.14
CA THR A 288 -12.09 19.11 -3.24
C THR A 288 -11.23 19.40 -4.48
N LEU A 289 -10.20 18.59 -4.74
CA LEU A 289 -9.33 18.74 -5.91
C LEU A 289 -10.09 18.48 -7.22
N GLU A 290 -10.98 17.50 -7.24
CA GLU A 290 -11.81 17.16 -8.40
C GLU A 290 -12.85 18.26 -8.68
N SER A 291 -13.55 18.74 -7.65
CA SER A 291 -14.50 19.86 -7.77
C SER A 291 -13.81 21.16 -8.20
N GLY A 292 -12.55 21.36 -7.80
CA GLY A 292 -11.71 22.47 -8.25
C GLY A 292 -11.12 22.32 -9.65
N ALA A 293 -11.50 21.27 -10.41
CA ALA A 293 -10.99 20.96 -11.74
C ALA A 293 -9.46 20.93 -11.84
N ILE A 294 -8.78 20.48 -10.77
CA ILE A 294 -7.32 20.38 -10.77
C ILE A 294 -6.89 19.24 -11.71
N PRO A 295 -6.06 19.52 -12.73
CA PRO A 295 -5.70 18.52 -13.71
C PRO A 295 -4.88 17.39 -13.07
N ARG A 296 -5.26 16.15 -13.39
CA ARG A 296 -4.45 14.96 -13.10
C ARG A 296 -3.35 14.88 -14.15
N GLY A 297 -2.12 14.66 -13.69
CA GLY A 297 -0.93 14.64 -14.54
C GLY A 297 -0.70 13.32 -15.29
N VAL A 298 -1.39 12.25 -14.89
CA VAL A 298 -1.40 10.90 -15.49
C VAL A 298 -2.74 10.23 -15.16
N ASP A 299 -3.15 9.25 -15.97
CA ASP A 299 -4.30 8.41 -15.64
C ASP A 299 -4.06 7.64 -14.33
N ARG A 300 -5.12 7.24 -13.63
CA ARG A 300 -5.06 6.56 -12.33
C ARG A 300 -4.29 5.24 -12.39
N GLU A 301 -4.44 4.44 -13.44
CA GLU A 301 -3.70 3.17 -13.55
C GLU A 301 -2.20 3.42 -13.77
N GLN A 302 -1.87 4.45 -14.55
CA GLN A 302 -0.50 4.90 -14.75
C GLN A 302 0.09 5.51 -13.47
N GLY A 303 -0.70 6.28 -12.71
CA GLY A 303 -0.31 6.83 -11.40
C GLY A 303 -0.02 5.73 -10.37
N LYS A 304 -0.84 4.67 -10.33
CA LYS A 304 -0.55 3.46 -9.54
C LYS A 304 0.77 2.82 -9.97
N ALA A 305 0.98 2.64 -11.28
CA ALA A 305 2.20 2.02 -11.81
C ALA A 305 3.47 2.83 -11.48
N ILE A 306 3.41 4.16 -11.59
CA ILE A 306 4.53 5.06 -11.23
C ILE A 306 4.81 5.00 -9.73
N ALA A 307 3.77 5.07 -8.89
CA ALA A 307 3.92 4.97 -7.45
C ALA A 307 4.50 3.59 -7.03
N LEU A 308 4.05 2.51 -7.66
CA LEU A 308 4.60 1.17 -7.45
C LEU A 308 6.06 1.09 -7.89
N ARG A 309 6.43 1.60 -9.06
CA ARG A 309 7.82 1.65 -9.55
C ARG A 309 8.75 2.47 -8.68
N SER A 310 8.25 3.52 -8.03
CA SER A 310 9.04 4.29 -7.06
C SER A 310 9.37 3.51 -5.78
N TYR A 311 8.64 2.43 -5.49
CA TYR A 311 8.84 1.56 -4.33
C TYR A 311 9.54 0.24 -4.71
N MET A 312 9.20 -0.31 -5.87
CA MET A 312 9.73 -1.55 -6.44
C MET A 312 10.18 -1.23 -7.87
N PRO A 313 11.43 -0.78 -8.05
CA PRO A 313 11.93 -0.35 -9.36
C PRO A 313 11.96 -1.50 -10.37
N GLU A 314 11.97 -2.75 -9.92
CA GLU A 314 11.86 -3.94 -10.75
C GLU A 314 10.44 -4.55 -10.70
N PRO A 315 9.94 -5.12 -11.81
CA PRO A 315 8.73 -5.93 -11.78
C PRO A 315 8.94 -7.15 -10.86
N VAL A 316 8.23 -7.17 -9.73
CA VAL A 316 8.28 -8.25 -8.72
C VAL A 316 7.32 -9.40 -9.03
N THR A 317 6.73 -9.43 -10.22
CA THR A 317 5.80 -10.47 -10.66
C THR A 317 6.24 -11.07 -11.98
N ARG A 318 5.99 -12.37 -12.17
CA ARG A 318 6.18 -13.07 -13.43
C ARG A 318 4.83 -13.62 -13.90
N ALA A 319 4.60 -13.61 -15.21
CA ALA A 319 3.42 -14.20 -15.83
C ALA A 319 3.54 -15.73 -15.91
N GLU A 320 3.85 -16.36 -14.78
CA GLU A 320 3.99 -17.80 -14.63
C GLU A 320 2.97 -18.28 -13.58
N PRO A 321 2.25 -19.39 -13.81
CA PRO A 321 1.34 -19.91 -12.81
C PRO A 321 2.06 -20.34 -11.53
N GLU A 322 1.52 -19.95 -10.38
CA GLU A 322 2.01 -20.36 -9.05
C GLU A 322 0.88 -20.94 -8.21
N ARG A 323 1.19 -22.02 -7.50
CA ARG A 323 0.26 -22.61 -6.55
C ARG A 323 0.32 -21.86 -5.22
N ILE A 324 -0.78 -21.19 -4.87
CA ILE A 324 -0.92 -20.46 -3.61
C ILE A 324 -1.61 -21.32 -2.56
N PHE A 325 -1.16 -21.21 -1.32
CA PHE A 325 -1.70 -21.98 -0.19
C PHE A 325 -2.25 -21.02 0.87
N ALA A 326 -3.42 -21.34 1.43
CA ALA A 326 -3.99 -20.59 2.53
C ALA A 326 -3.73 -21.26 3.89
N ASN A 327 -3.92 -20.52 4.96
CA ASN A 327 -4.01 -21.05 6.32
C ASN A 327 -5.40 -21.64 6.64
N VAL A 328 -6.05 -22.26 5.65
CA VAL A 328 -7.42 -22.77 5.71
C VAL A 328 -7.41 -24.27 5.48
N PHE A 329 -8.12 -25.01 6.34
CA PHE A 329 -8.10 -26.48 6.37
C PHE A 329 -9.52 -27.03 6.34
N ARG A 330 -9.76 -28.03 5.50
CA ARG A 330 -11.09 -28.62 5.33
C ARG A 330 -11.51 -29.43 6.56
N VAL A 331 -12.78 -29.34 6.92
CA VAL A 331 -13.40 -30.06 8.04
C VAL A 331 -14.51 -30.98 7.53
N THR A 332 -14.55 -32.20 8.03
CA THR A 332 -15.69 -33.13 7.89
C THR A 332 -16.40 -33.23 9.22
N VAL A 333 -17.71 -32.94 9.22
CA VAL A 333 -18.52 -32.86 10.43
C VAL A 333 -19.47 -34.06 10.50
N PRO A 334 -19.57 -34.77 11.65
CA PRO A 334 -20.56 -35.81 11.84
C PRO A 334 -21.99 -35.26 11.70
N PRO A 335 -22.94 -36.00 11.11
CA PRO A 335 -24.29 -35.48 10.82
C PRO A 335 -25.17 -35.33 12.08
N GLY A 336 -24.83 -36.01 13.18
CA GLY A 336 -25.61 -36.06 14.40
C GLY A 336 -25.01 -35.25 15.55
N VAL A 337 -25.86 -34.56 16.30
CA VAL A 337 -25.53 -33.94 17.60
C VAL A 337 -26.29 -34.68 18.69
N ILE A 338 -25.55 -35.15 19.70
CA ILE A 338 -26.07 -35.81 20.90
C ILE A 338 -26.47 -34.76 21.92
N ARG A 339 -27.64 -34.97 22.54
CA ARG A 339 -28.14 -34.19 23.67
C ARG A 339 -27.78 -34.91 24.98
N CYS A 340 -26.93 -34.28 25.78
CA CYS A 340 -26.51 -34.73 27.11
C CYS A 340 -27.17 -33.87 28.20
N GLU A 341 -28.31 -34.30 28.69
CA GLU A 341 -29.01 -33.65 29.82
C GLU A 341 -28.35 -34.02 31.14
N LEU A 342 -28.10 -33.02 31.97
CA LEU A 342 -27.37 -33.14 33.23
C LEU A 342 -28.33 -33.25 34.41
N GLU A 343 -27.94 -34.00 35.43
CA GLU A 343 -28.66 -34.09 36.71
C GLU A 343 -28.60 -32.76 37.48
N TYR A 344 -27.48 -32.05 37.38
CA TYR A 344 -27.26 -30.72 37.94
C TYR A 344 -26.29 -29.92 37.07
N GLU A 345 -26.31 -28.59 37.22
CA GLU A 345 -25.38 -27.70 36.52
C GLU A 345 -23.93 -27.97 36.95
N MET A 346 -23.03 -28.04 35.98
CA MET A 346 -21.60 -28.13 36.25
C MET A 346 -21.03 -26.74 36.48
N ASP A 347 -20.20 -26.59 37.53
CA ASP A 347 -19.45 -25.36 37.71
C ASP A 347 -18.43 -25.14 36.57
N SER A 348 -17.93 -23.91 36.48
CA SER A 348 -17.01 -23.50 35.40
C SER A 348 -15.68 -24.27 35.41
N SER A 349 -15.20 -24.72 36.56
CA SER A 349 -13.95 -25.47 36.71
C SER A 349 -14.11 -26.91 36.22
N ALA A 350 -15.17 -27.59 36.67
CA ALA A 350 -15.52 -28.93 36.25
C ALA A 350 -15.78 -29.01 34.73
N LEU A 351 -16.50 -28.02 34.18
CA LEU A 351 -16.72 -27.93 32.73
C LEU A 351 -15.40 -27.70 31.96
N ALA A 352 -14.49 -26.87 32.49
CA ALA A 352 -13.20 -26.64 31.87
C ALA A 352 -12.31 -27.90 31.88
N GLU A 353 -12.37 -28.70 32.95
CA GLU A 353 -11.65 -29.98 33.04
C GLU A 353 -12.18 -31.00 32.04
N VAL A 354 -13.51 -31.17 31.96
CA VAL A 354 -14.15 -32.04 30.97
C VAL A 354 -13.82 -31.62 29.53
N ARG A 355 -13.78 -30.31 29.25
CA ARG A 355 -13.43 -29.78 27.92
C ARG A 355 -11.99 -30.05 27.49
N ARG A 356 -11.12 -30.54 28.38
CA ARG A 356 -9.77 -31.00 27.99
C ARG A 356 -9.78 -32.33 27.27
N THR A 357 -10.80 -33.15 27.50
CA THR A 357 -10.88 -34.52 26.98
C THR A 357 -12.13 -34.77 26.14
N TRP A 358 -13.15 -33.93 26.25
CA TRP A 358 -14.42 -34.10 25.54
C TRP A 358 -14.94 -32.78 24.95
N ALA A 359 -15.27 -32.81 23.65
CA ALA A 359 -15.71 -31.63 22.91
C ALA A 359 -17.22 -31.40 23.10
N CYS A 360 -17.58 -30.45 23.97
CA CYS A 360 -18.98 -30.12 24.25
C CYS A 360 -19.31 -28.61 24.20
N ALA A 361 -20.50 -28.32 23.69
CA ALA A 361 -21.12 -27.00 23.66
C ALA A 361 -22.22 -26.92 24.74
N VAL A 362 -22.32 -25.77 25.41
CA VAL A 362 -23.35 -25.55 26.44
C VAL A 362 -24.59 -24.98 25.75
N ALA A 363 -25.70 -25.71 25.77
CA ALA A 363 -26.99 -25.20 25.28
C ALA A 363 -27.74 -24.43 26.37
N SER A 364 -27.81 -25.00 27.57
CA SER A 364 -28.36 -24.40 28.79
C SER A 364 -27.57 -24.90 30.02
N PRO A 365 -27.81 -24.38 31.24
CA PRO A 365 -27.12 -24.83 32.47
C PRO A 365 -27.12 -26.35 32.70
N THR A 366 -28.16 -27.05 32.23
CA THR A 366 -28.33 -28.50 32.40
C THR A 366 -28.32 -29.27 31.08
N MET A 367 -27.91 -28.64 29.97
CA MET A 367 -27.96 -29.25 28.63
C MET A 367 -26.66 -29.03 27.88
N LEU A 368 -25.90 -30.11 27.68
CA LEU A 368 -24.71 -30.13 26.84
C LEU A 368 -24.98 -30.81 25.49
N LEU A 369 -24.32 -30.31 24.46
CA LEU A 369 -24.36 -30.85 23.10
C LEU A 369 -22.97 -31.34 22.70
N ALA A 370 -22.89 -32.46 21.99
CA ALA A 370 -21.61 -33.01 21.51
C ALA A 370 -21.79 -33.90 20.28
N PHE A 371 -20.71 -34.15 19.53
CA PHE A 371 -20.71 -35.16 18.45
C PHE A 371 -20.58 -36.58 19.00
N GLU A 372 -19.87 -36.76 20.11
CA GLU A 372 -19.60 -38.06 20.73
C GLU A 372 -20.20 -38.19 22.12
N LYS A 373 -20.28 -39.44 22.62
CA LYS A 373 -20.82 -39.71 23.95
C LYS A 373 -19.93 -39.07 25.03
N PRO A 374 -20.53 -38.56 26.12
CA PRO A 374 -19.78 -37.96 27.21
C PRO A 374 -18.96 -39.00 27.98
N PRO A 375 -17.84 -38.58 28.60
CA PRO A 375 -17.11 -39.42 29.54
C PRO A 375 -17.91 -39.66 30.83
N PRO A 376 -17.56 -40.69 31.63
CA PRO A 376 -18.25 -41.01 32.88
C PRO A 376 -18.27 -39.90 33.93
N SER A 377 -17.36 -38.91 33.82
CA SER A 377 -17.28 -37.76 34.72
C SER A 377 -18.40 -36.74 34.53
N VAL A 378 -19.20 -36.85 33.44
CA VAL A 378 -20.32 -35.95 33.18
C VAL A 378 -21.56 -36.45 33.93
N PRO A 379 -22.20 -35.63 34.79
CA PRO A 379 -23.34 -36.04 35.62
C PRO A 379 -24.62 -36.11 34.79
N LEU A 380 -24.77 -37.17 34.00
CA LEU A 380 -25.94 -37.36 33.14
C LEU A 380 -27.20 -37.71 33.94
N LEU A 381 -28.32 -37.07 33.59
CA LEU A 381 -29.63 -37.51 34.05
C LEU A 381 -29.89 -38.93 33.51
N LEU A 382 -30.18 -39.87 34.42
CA LEU A 382 -30.35 -41.30 34.09
C LEU A 382 -31.43 -41.50 33.01
N LYS A 383 -30.99 -41.77 31.78
CA LYS A 383 -31.85 -42.11 30.64
C LYS A 383 -31.37 -43.39 29.97
N ARG A 384 -32.32 -44.22 29.49
CA ARG A 384 -32.02 -45.48 28.77
C ARG A 384 -31.20 -45.24 27.49
N ARG A 385 -31.31 -44.07 26.85
CA ARG A 385 -30.58 -43.68 25.63
C ARG A 385 -30.41 -42.17 25.56
N LEU A 386 -29.24 -41.71 25.10
CA LEU A 386 -28.99 -40.31 24.78
C LEU A 386 -29.68 -39.93 23.46
N PRO A 387 -30.55 -38.90 23.44
CA PRO A 387 -31.16 -38.41 22.21
C PRO A 387 -30.11 -37.88 21.24
N GLU A 388 -30.29 -38.14 19.95
CA GLU A 388 -29.41 -37.68 18.87
C GLU A 388 -30.29 -37.05 17.78
N CYS A 389 -29.86 -35.94 17.20
CA CYS A 389 -30.59 -35.26 16.13
C CYS A 389 -29.66 -34.81 15.01
N SER A 390 -30.17 -34.77 13.78
CA SER A 390 -29.40 -34.25 12.66
C SER A 390 -29.38 -32.73 12.68
N TRP A 391 -28.21 -32.12 12.85
CA TRP A 391 -28.10 -30.66 12.86
C TRP A 391 -28.39 -30.03 11.49
N ALA A 392 -28.27 -30.80 10.40
CA ALA A 392 -28.60 -30.33 9.05
C ALA A 392 -30.11 -30.27 8.80
N ALA A 393 -30.89 -31.13 9.47
CA ALA A 393 -32.34 -31.19 9.31
C ALA A 393 -33.08 -30.11 10.13
N TYR A 394 -32.46 -29.59 11.19
CA TYR A 394 -33.07 -28.61 12.10
C TYR A 394 -32.28 -27.29 12.09
N PRO A 395 -32.92 -26.14 11.79
CA PRO A 395 -32.24 -24.84 11.81
C PRO A 395 -31.82 -24.42 13.22
N THR A 396 -32.49 -24.95 14.25
CA THR A 396 -32.20 -24.68 15.65
C THR A 396 -32.20 -25.96 16.49
N ILE A 397 -31.30 -26.02 17.47
CA ILE A 397 -31.23 -27.08 18.50
C ILE A 397 -31.17 -26.35 19.85
N GLU A 398 -32.08 -26.68 20.77
CA GLU A 398 -32.18 -26.04 22.09
C GLU A 398 -32.23 -24.50 22.03
N GLY A 399 -33.00 -23.95 21.08
CA GLY A 399 -33.16 -22.51 20.89
C GLY A 399 -31.96 -21.78 20.26
N LYS A 400 -30.83 -22.48 20.00
CA LYS A 400 -29.65 -21.93 19.32
C LYS A 400 -29.61 -22.38 17.87
N ARG A 401 -29.03 -21.56 16.98
CA ARG A 401 -28.83 -21.96 15.57
C ARG A 401 -27.94 -23.19 15.51
N SER A 402 -28.37 -24.21 14.77
CA SER A 402 -27.63 -25.48 14.67
C SER A 402 -26.23 -25.28 14.09
N THR A 403 -26.07 -24.33 13.15
CA THR A 403 -24.77 -23.95 12.58
C THR A 403 -23.81 -23.36 13.62
N ASP A 404 -24.31 -22.57 14.57
CA ASP A 404 -23.47 -21.96 15.61
C ASP A 404 -22.99 -23.02 16.61
N ILE A 405 -23.86 -23.98 16.94
CA ILE A 405 -23.50 -25.15 17.75
C ILE A 405 -22.41 -25.96 17.03
N VAL A 406 -22.58 -26.26 15.74
CA VAL A 406 -21.57 -26.99 14.97
C VAL A 406 -20.23 -26.23 14.93
N LYS A 407 -20.25 -24.90 14.74
CA LYS A 407 -19.04 -24.06 14.81
C LYS A 407 -18.35 -24.17 16.18
N GLU A 408 -19.10 -24.12 17.27
CA GLU A 408 -18.56 -24.30 18.62
C GLU A 408 -17.97 -25.70 18.79
N LEU A 409 -18.69 -26.75 18.40
CA LEU A 409 -18.23 -28.13 18.54
C LEU A 409 -16.95 -28.41 17.73
N ILE A 410 -16.84 -27.90 16.49
CA ILE A 410 -15.60 -28.00 15.69
C ILE A 410 -14.44 -27.36 16.44
N LYS A 411 -14.65 -26.15 17.00
CA LYS A 411 -13.62 -25.47 17.80
C LYS A 411 -13.24 -26.28 19.04
N ARG A 412 -14.22 -26.81 19.78
CA ARG A 412 -13.96 -27.63 20.98
C ARG A 412 -13.27 -28.95 20.65
N SER A 413 -13.58 -29.57 19.52
CA SER A 413 -12.84 -30.74 19.04
C SER A 413 -11.37 -30.41 18.78
N LEU A 414 -11.09 -29.28 18.14
CA LEU A 414 -9.71 -28.83 17.94
C LEU A 414 -9.01 -28.47 19.25
N ASP A 415 -9.71 -27.90 20.24
CA ASP A 415 -9.18 -27.67 21.59
C ASP A 415 -8.75 -29.01 22.23
N VAL A 416 -9.61 -30.04 22.18
CA VAL A 416 -9.31 -31.41 22.67
C VAL A 416 -8.08 -32.00 21.96
N ALA A 417 -8.02 -31.88 20.63
CA ALA A 417 -6.87 -32.35 19.86
C ALA A 417 -5.56 -31.62 20.25
N CYS A 418 -5.64 -30.32 20.58
CA CYS A 418 -4.50 -29.57 21.10
C CYS A 418 -4.04 -30.12 22.45
N PHE A 419 -4.95 -30.42 23.38
CA PHE A 419 -4.59 -31.02 24.67
C PHE A 419 -3.92 -32.38 24.49
N TRP A 420 -4.41 -33.22 23.58
CA TRP A 420 -3.76 -34.50 23.24
C TRP A 420 -2.33 -34.32 22.69
N ALA A 421 -2.07 -33.21 22.00
CA ALA A 421 -0.73 -32.85 21.50
C ALA A 421 0.17 -32.16 22.54
N GLY A 422 -0.27 -32.06 23.80
CA GLY A 422 0.48 -31.43 24.88
C GLY A 422 0.57 -29.91 24.75
N VAL A 423 -0.47 -29.29 24.20
CA VAL A 423 -0.70 -27.84 24.22
C VAL A 423 -1.41 -27.51 25.54
N ALA A 424 -1.01 -26.41 26.18
CA ALA A 424 -1.53 -25.97 27.46
C ALA A 424 -2.55 -24.83 27.30
N TRP A 425 -3.42 -24.66 28.29
CA TRP A 425 -4.38 -23.56 28.37
C TRP A 425 -3.84 -22.44 29.25
N CYS A 426 -3.85 -21.21 28.76
CA CYS A 426 -3.57 -20.01 29.53
C CYS A 426 -4.90 -19.40 30.00
N ALA A 427 -5.19 -19.48 31.29
CA ALA A 427 -6.43 -18.94 31.86
C ALA A 427 -6.51 -17.41 31.72
N ASP A 428 -5.40 -16.73 32.00
CA ASP A 428 -5.26 -15.27 31.90
C ASP A 428 -5.59 -14.74 30.50
N ARG A 429 -5.01 -15.32 29.44
CA ARG A 429 -5.22 -14.88 28.05
C ARG A 429 -6.32 -15.65 27.31
N GLN A 430 -6.97 -16.60 27.99
CA GLN A 430 -7.99 -17.50 27.43
C GLN A 430 -7.59 -18.11 26.06
N THR A 431 -6.37 -18.63 25.99
CA THR A 431 -5.79 -19.13 24.73
C THR A 431 -4.94 -20.37 24.94
N LEU A 432 -4.81 -21.16 23.89
CA LEU A 432 -3.96 -22.35 23.84
C LEU A 432 -2.54 -21.95 23.45
N TYR A 433 -1.53 -22.61 24.04
CA TYR A 433 -0.13 -22.39 23.71
C TYR A 433 0.72 -23.65 23.88
N PHE A 434 1.76 -23.81 23.08
CA PHE A 434 2.75 -24.85 23.28
C PHE A 434 3.58 -24.51 24.52
N PRO A 435 3.53 -25.30 25.61
CA PRO A 435 4.34 -25.04 26.79
C PRO A 435 5.82 -25.15 26.45
N HIS A 436 6.62 -24.30 27.09
CA HIS A 436 8.08 -24.38 27.02
C HIS A 436 8.54 -25.67 27.73
N THR A 437 9.47 -26.38 27.09
CA THR A 437 10.10 -27.60 27.63
C THR A 437 11.54 -27.31 28.01
N THR A 438 12.22 -28.22 28.70
CA THR A 438 13.66 -28.08 29.01
C THR A 438 14.47 -27.85 27.73
N GLY A 439 15.29 -26.79 27.73
CA GLY A 439 16.10 -26.35 26.59
C GLY A 439 15.62 -25.03 25.94
N PRO A 440 16.40 -24.43 25.03
CA PRO A 440 16.14 -23.09 24.53
C PRO A 440 14.91 -22.97 23.60
N GLN A 441 14.45 -24.08 23.01
CA GLN A 441 13.33 -24.10 22.08
C GLN A 441 12.67 -25.49 21.98
N ARG A 442 11.34 -25.51 21.83
CA ARG A 442 10.57 -26.70 21.43
C ARG A 442 10.34 -26.64 19.93
N ASN A 443 10.76 -27.67 19.20
CA ASN A 443 10.58 -27.78 17.75
C ASN A 443 9.57 -28.88 17.41
N VAL A 444 8.70 -28.62 16.43
CA VAL A 444 7.81 -29.62 15.84
C VAL A 444 8.26 -29.96 14.43
N SER A 445 8.22 -31.24 14.07
CA SER A 445 8.51 -31.71 12.72
C SER A 445 7.27 -31.58 11.84
N TYR A 446 7.49 -31.26 10.56
CA TYR A 446 6.40 -31.17 9.59
C TYR A 446 6.89 -31.50 8.19
N ARG A 447 5.97 -31.99 7.36
CA ARG A 447 6.16 -32.14 5.92
C ARG A 447 5.60 -30.92 5.22
N HIS A 448 6.45 -30.20 4.49
CA HIS A 448 6.07 -29.04 3.71
C HIS A 448 5.30 -29.47 2.45
N VAL A 449 4.59 -28.54 1.81
CA VAL A 449 3.73 -28.81 0.64
C VAL A 449 4.51 -29.24 -0.62
N ASP A 450 5.81 -28.95 -0.67
CA ASP A 450 6.75 -29.45 -1.69
C ASP A 450 7.25 -30.88 -1.39
N GLY A 451 6.77 -31.49 -0.31
CA GLY A 451 7.10 -32.85 0.11
C GLY A 451 8.32 -32.96 1.01
N ARG A 452 9.08 -31.89 1.25
CA ARG A 452 10.28 -31.89 2.11
C ARG A 452 9.91 -31.96 3.59
N ASN A 453 10.69 -32.70 4.37
CA ASN A 453 10.55 -32.71 5.82
C ASN A 453 11.41 -31.61 6.44
N SER A 454 10.85 -30.86 7.38
CA SER A 454 11.52 -29.76 8.08
C SER A 454 11.05 -29.68 9.54
N ARG A 455 11.61 -28.75 10.30
CA ARG A 455 11.28 -28.49 11.69
C ARG A 455 11.04 -27.00 11.91
N VAL A 456 10.16 -26.66 12.85
CA VAL A 456 9.88 -25.27 13.21
C VAL A 456 9.74 -25.11 14.71
N GLY A 457 10.29 -24.01 15.24
CA GLY A 457 10.19 -23.65 16.65
C GLY A 457 8.78 -23.16 17.01
N VAL A 458 8.17 -23.84 17.98
CA VAL A 458 6.89 -23.44 18.59
C VAL A 458 7.07 -22.74 19.93
N THR A 459 8.28 -22.78 20.50
CA THR A 459 8.68 -21.94 21.64
C THR A 459 10.11 -21.47 21.44
N GLY A 460 10.49 -20.37 22.11
CA GLY A 460 11.88 -19.94 22.16
C GLY A 460 12.12 -18.79 23.11
N GLU A 461 13.39 -18.43 23.27
CA GLU A 461 13.87 -17.29 24.05
C GLU A 461 14.44 -16.20 23.14
N ARG A 462 14.19 -14.94 23.52
CA ARG A 462 14.69 -13.73 22.86
C ARG A 462 15.04 -12.69 23.91
N SER A 463 15.86 -11.72 23.55
CA SER A 463 16.17 -10.57 24.41
C SER A 463 15.57 -9.31 23.82
N TYR A 464 15.17 -8.39 24.69
CA TYR A 464 14.68 -7.06 24.33
C TYR A 464 15.59 -6.01 24.96
N GLY A 465 16.08 -5.05 24.18
CA GLY A 465 17.08 -4.07 24.59
C GLY A 465 18.50 -4.42 24.14
N HIS A 466 19.46 -3.55 24.44
CA HIS A 466 20.87 -3.68 24.03
C HIS A 466 21.81 -3.63 25.24
N GLY A 467 22.96 -4.31 25.12
CA GLY A 467 24.00 -4.35 26.15
C GLY A 467 23.48 -4.88 27.48
N ASP A 468 23.88 -4.23 28.57
CA ASP A 468 23.52 -4.62 29.94
C ASP A 468 22.02 -4.43 30.26
N ARG A 469 21.27 -3.71 29.41
CA ARG A 469 19.81 -3.53 29.54
C ARG A 469 19.00 -4.59 28.79
N ALA A 470 19.65 -5.57 28.16
CA ALA A 470 18.96 -6.62 27.41
C ALA A 470 18.23 -7.58 28.37
N VAL A 471 16.90 -7.51 28.38
CA VAL A 471 16.07 -8.37 29.23
C VAL A 471 15.61 -9.60 28.43
N PRO A 472 15.92 -10.83 28.87
CA PRO A 472 15.44 -12.04 28.23
C PRO A 472 13.94 -12.22 28.47
N PHE A 473 13.26 -12.79 27.47
CA PHE A 473 11.85 -13.13 27.53
C PHE A 473 11.58 -14.36 26.66
N ARG A 474 10.45 -15.02 26.91
CA ARG A 474 10.02 -16.23 26.20
C ARG A 474 8.86 -15.93 25.26
N TYR A 475 8.84 -16.64 24.15
CA TYR A 475 7.67 -16.70 23.29
C TYR A 475 7.18 -18.15 23.15
N GLN A 476 5.86 -18.33 23.16
CA GLN A 476 5.20 -19.60 22.88
C GLN A 476 4.12 -19.40 21.82
N LEU A 477 4.11 -20.26 20.82
CA LEU A 477 3.09 -20.25 19.79
C LEU A 477 1.82 -20.94 20.27
N GLY A 478 0.69 -20.49 19.77
CA GLY A 478 -0.62 -21.04 20.09
C GLY A 478 -1.52 -21.08 18.85
N PRO A 479 -2.22 -22.18 18.58
CA PRO A 479 -3.24 -22.19 17.54
C PRO A 479 -4.46 -21.38 17.98
N SER A 480 -5.01 -20.61 17.04
CA SER A 480 -6.30 -19.94 17.18
C SER A 480 -7.15 -20.28 15.96
N PHE A 481 -8.31 -20.87 16.21
CA PHE A 481 -9.18 -21.42 15.16
C PHE A 481 -10.40 -20.54 14.93
N ARG A 482 -10.66 -20.20 13.67
CA ARG A 482 -11.92 -19.62 13.22
C ARG A 482 -12.61 -20.60 12.28
N VAL A 483 -13.85 -20.97 12.60
CA VAL A 483 -14.63 -21.94 11.82
C VAL A 483 -15.60 -21.21 10.91
N ASP A 484 -15.66 -21.62 9.65
CA ASP A 484 -16.66 -21.13 8.70
C ASP A 484 -17.12 -22.20 7.71
N ARG A 485 -18.09 -21.84 6.88
CA ARG A 485 -18.71 -22.71 5.87
C ARG A 485 -19.05 -21.91 4.61
N ASP A 486 -19.02 -22.55 3.46
CA ASP A 486 -19.49 -21.96 2.20
C ASP A 486 -20.99 -22.26 1.97
N ASP A 487 -21.48 -21.69 0.89
CA ASP A 487 -22.84 -21.88 0.38
C ASP A 487 -23.12 -23.33 -0.02
N ALA A 488 -22.08 -24.07 -0.42
CA ALA A 488 -22.17 -25.49 -0.77
C ALA A 488 -22.21 -26.42 0.45
N GLY A 489 -22.07 -25.90 1.67
CA GLY A 489 -22.13 -26.71 2.88
C GLY A 489 -20.78 -27.26 3.36
N VAL A 490 -19.67 -26.91 2.70
CA VAL A 490 -18.33 -27.37 3.04
C VAL A 490 -17.79 -26.55 4.19
N TRP A 491 -17.36 -27.24 5.25
CA TRP A 491 -16.79 -26.63 6.44
C TRP A 491 -15.27 -26.50 6.33
N TRP A 492 -14.74 -25.43 6.91
CA TRP A 492 -13.31 -25.26 7.09
C TRP A 492 -12.96 -24.57 8.41
N VAL A 493 -11.69 -24.68 8.76
CA VAL A 493 -11.08 -23.90 9.83
C VAL A 493 -9.94 -23.05 9.27
N THR A 494 -9.97 -21.76 9.58
CA THR A 494 -8.82 -20.87 9.41
C THR A 494 -7.98 -20.92 10.67
N MET A 495 -6.71 -21.32 10.53
CA MET A 495 -5.76 -21.36 11.64
C MET A 495 -4.94 -20.07 11.67
N ARG A 496 -4.89 -19.44 12.83
CA ARG A 496 -4.06 -18.27 13.12
C ARG A 496 -3.08 -18.60 14.23
N ILE A 497 -1.91 -17.99 14.16
CA ILE A 497 -0.87 -18.18 15.17
C ILE A 497 -0.97 -17.04 16.18
N TYR A 498 -1.30 -17.41 17.42
CA TYR A 498 -1.12 -16.57 18.58
C TYR A 498 0.33 -16.66 19.06
N VAL A 499 0.93 -15.51 19.41
CA VAL A 499 2.29 -15.45 19.97
C VAL A 499 2.14 -14.99 21.42
N ARG A 500 2.20 -15.94 22.35
CA ARG A 500 2.20 -15.66 23.80
C ARG A 500 3.59 -15.19 24.20
N ILE A 501 3.67 -14.06 24.88
CA ILE A 501 4.91 -13.50 25.40
C ILE A 501 4.89 -13.59 26.92
N THR A 502 5.98 -14.10 27.50
CA THR A 502 6.18 -14.17 28.94
C THR A 502 7.59 -13.73 29.32
N ASP A 503 7.81 -13.46 30.59
CA ASP A 503 9.16 -13.49 31.15
C ASP A 503 9.74 -14.94 31.17
N CYS A 504 10.93 -15.07 31.76
CA CYS A 504 11.60 -16.35 31.93
C CYS A 504 10.91 -17.26 32.97
N ASP A 505 10.14 -16.70 33.91
CA ASP A 505 9.38 -17.46 34.91
C ASP A 505 8.03 -17.97 34.37
N GLY A 506 7.63 -17.51 33.17
CA GLY A 506 6.42 -17.94 32.48
C GLY A 506 5.19 -17.07 32.74
N LEU A 507 5.37 -15.93 33.43
CA LEU A 507 4.33 -14.95 33.68
C LEU A 507 4.08 -14.10 32.42
N PRO A 508 2.82 -13.94 31.98
CA PRO A 508 2.48 -13.05 30.89
C PRO A 508 2.93 -11.62 31.16
N LEU A 509 3.53 -10.98 30.16
CA LEU A 509 3.80 -9.54 30.23
C LEU A 509 2.51 -8.75 30.01
N GLU A 510 2.47 -7.49 30.46
CA GLU A 510 1.29 -6.62 30.37
C GLU A 510 1.43 -5.43 29.42
N GLY A 511 0.29 -4.89 28.98
CA GLY A 511 0.21 -3.61 28.27
C GLY A 511 1.08 -3.49 27.01
N LYS A 512 1.75 -2.35 26.86
CA LYS A 512 2.57 -2.03 25.66
C LYS A 512 3.77 -2.99 25.49
N ALA A 513 4.23 -3.64 26.58
CA ALA A 513 5.38 -4.54 26.55
C ALA A 513 5.16 -5.78 25.67
N ILE A 514 3.92 -6.28 25.61
CA ILE A 514 3.54 -7.42 24.75
C ILE A 514 3.75 -7.07 23.27
N GLY A 515 3.23 -5.92 22.85
CA GLY A 515 3.28 -5.48 21.46
C GLY A 515 4.72 -5.27 20.97
N ARG A 516 5.56 -4.62 21.79
CA ARG A 516 6.98 -4.38 21.49
C ARG A 516 7.75 -5.69 21.31
N ARG A 517 7.68 -6.60 22.29
CA ARG A 517 8.39 -7.91 22.24
C ARG A 517 7.84 -8.86 21.18
N ARG A 518 6.52 -8.86 20.95
CA ARG A 518 5.92 -9.62 19.83
C ARG A 518 6.49 -9.16 18.49
N LYS A 519 6.62 -7.85 18.26
CA LYS A 519 7.24 -7.32 17.04
C LYS A 519 8.69 -7.78 16.91
N THR A 520 9.45 -7.81 18.00
CA THR A 520 10.83 -8.37 18.01
C THR A 520 10.86 -9.83 17.58
N VAL A 521 9.94 -10.66 18.09
CA VAL A 521 9.87 -12.10 17.73
C VAL A 521 9.51 -12.29 16.25
N THR A 522 8.54 -11.53 15.76
CA THR A 522 7.97 -11.71 14.42
C THR A 522 8.60 -10.82 13.35
N LYS A 523 9.66 -10.07 13.68
CA LYS A 523 10.26 -9.04 12.80
C LYS A 523 10.57 -9.58 11.40
N ASN A 524 11.12 -10.79 11.34
CA ASN A 524 11.56 -11.42 10.09
C ASN A 524 10.67 -12.61 9.70
N TRP A 525 9.45 -12.68 10.23
CA TRP A 525 8.51 -13.74 9.85
C TRP A 525 7.74 -13.29 8.61
N TRP A 526 8.35 -13.54 7.46
CA TRP A 526 7.69 -13.39 6.16
C TRP A 526 6.75 -14.57 5.90
N ASN A 527 6.06 -14.56 4.75
CA ASN A 527 5.05 -15.57 4.41
C ASN A 527 5.55 -17.01 4.57
N LYS A 528 6.80 -17.30 4.17
CA LYS A 528 7.44 -18.61 4.33
C LYS A 528 7.50 -19.06 5.79
N GLU A 529 7.88 -18.17 6.70
CA GLU A 529 8.01 -18.44 8.13
C GLU A 529 6.65 -18.63 8.80
N TRP A 530 5.65 -17.82 8.44
CA TRP A 530 4.27 -18.00 8.93
C TRP A 530 3.66 -19.29 8.42
N PHE A 531 3.87 -19.63 7.15
CA PHE A 531 3.34 -20.83 6.54
C PHE A 531 3.98 -22.11 7.12
N ALA A 532 5.30 -22.12 7.31
CA ALA A 532 6.02 -23.21 7.96
C ALA A 532 5.48 -23.50 9.38
N ARG A 533 5.29 -22.45 10.20
CA ARG A 533 4.68 -22.57 11.54
C ARG A 533 3.24 -23.06 11.46
N THR A 534 2.52 -22.63 10.43
CA THR A 534 1.13 -23.03 10.24
C THR A 534 0.99 -24.52 10.00
N LEU A 535 1.77 -25.05 9.06
CA LEU A 535 1.86 -26.48 8.79
C LEU A 535 2.37 -27.25 10.00
N GLY A 536 3.42 -26.75 10.65
CA GLY A 536 4.01 -27.38 11.83
C GLY A 536 3.02 -27.55 12.98
N ILE A 537 2.23 -26.52 13.28
CA ILE A 537 1.22 -26.59 14.33
C ILE A 537 0.11 -27.58 13.95
N MET A 538 -0.44 -27.49 12.73
CA MET A 538 -1.52 -28.39 12.31
C MET A 538 -1.11 -29.87 12.31
N GLN A 539 0.10 -30.19 11.85
CA GLN A 539 0.63 -31.56 11.84
C GLN A 539 1.09 -32.04 13.23
N ALA A 540 1.49 -31.13 14.12
CA ALA A 540 1.76 -31.49 15.52
C ALA A 540 0.48 -31.91 16.25
N ILE A 541 -0.64 -31.22 15.97
CA ILE A 541 -1.95 -31.52 16.57
C ILE A 541 -2.51 -32.84 16.03
N SER A 542 -2.22 -33.21 14.77
CA SER A 542 -2.64 -34.50 14.21
C SER A 542 -1.88 -35.72 14.76
N ARG A 543 -0.91 -35.50 15.66
CA ARG A 543 -0.08 -36.57 16.27
C ARG A 543 0.58 -37.48 15.21
N GLY A 544 0.96 -36.90 14.07
CA GLY A 544 1.62 -37.60 12.96
C GLY A 544 0.69 -38.17 11.89
N GLY A 545 -0.63 -38.03 12.04
CA GLY A 545 -1.62 -38.41 11.02
C GLY A 545 -1.81 -37.36 9.92
N ALA A 546 -2.38 -37.78 8.78
CA ALA A 546 -2.79 -36.86 7.71
C ALA A 546 -4.04 -36.02 8.09
N LEU A 547 -4.82 -36.51 9.06
CA LEU A 547 -6.02 -35.88 9.58
C LEU A 547 -5.89 -35.69 11.09
N ILE A 548 -6.47 -34.62 11.61
CA ILE A 548 -6.80 -34.48 13.03
C ILE A 548 -8.16 -35.14 13.22
N GLU A 549 -8.22 -36.19 14.02
CA GLU A 549 -9.44 -36.98 14.24
C GLU A 549 -9.86 -36.88 15.70
N VAL A 550 -11.12 -36.49 15.94
CA VAL A 550 -11.70 -36.36 17.28
C VAL A 550 -13.06 -37.03 17.29
N GLY A 551 -13.23 -38.05 18.12
CA GLY A 551 -14.45 -38.85 18.19
C GLY A 551 -14.20 -40.32 17.86
N THR A 552 -15.28 -41.08 17.72
CA THR A 552 -15.24 -42.53 17.44
C THR A 552 -16.22 -42.94 16.35
N GLY A 553 -15.75 -43.76 15.40
CA GLY A 553 -16.58 -44.32 14.33
C GLY A 553 -17.28 -43.25 13.48
N THR A 554 -18.60 -43.38 13.33
CA THR A 554 -19.42 -42.42 12.56
C THR A 554 -19.58 -41.04 13.22
N ARG A 555 -19.07 -40.89 14.45
CA ARG A 555 -19.09 -39.64 15.23
C ARG A 555 -17.74 -38.92 15.22
N THR A 556 -16.80 -39.36 14.39
CA THR A 556 -15.49 -38.73 14.27
C THR A 556 -15.57 -37.47 13.41
N LEU A 557 -15.20 -36.34 14.01
CA LEU A 557 -14.88 -35.12 13.30
C LEU A 557 -13.46 -35.23 12.77
N THR A 558 -13.26 -34.88 11.50
CA THR A 558 -11.93 -34.88 10.87
C THR A 558 -11.57 -33.51 10.33
N VAL A 559 -10.33 -33.08 10.56
CA VAL A 559 -9.76 -31.86 9.98
C VAL A 559 -8.52 -32.22 9.20
N SER A 560 -8.45 -31.81 7.93
CA SER A 560 -7.26 -32.03 7.11
C SER A 560 -6.06 -31.25 7.65
N THR A 561 -4.86 -31.83 7.63
CA THR A 561 -3.61 -31.07 7.85
C THR A 561 -3.05 -30.47 6.56
N VAL A 562 -3.68 -30.76 5.42
CA VAL A 562 -3.31 -30.18 4.13
C VAL A 562 -4.11 -28.89 3.92
N PRO A 563 -3.44 -27.74 3.72
CA PRO A 563 -4.13 -26.49 3.48
C PRO A 563 -4.85 -26.48 2.13
N LEU A 564 -5.90 -25.68 2.03
CA LEU A 564 -6.50 -25.34 0.74
C LEU A 564 -5.50 -24.61 -0.15
N ALA A 565 -5.56 -24.90 -1.44
CA ALA A 565 -4.66 -24.35 -2.43
C ALA A 565 -5.40 -24.01 -3.72
N TRP A 566 -4.93 -22.98 -4.40
CA TRP A 566 -5.44 -22.53 -5.70
C TRP A 566 -4.26 -22.27 -6.64
N GLU A 567 -4.56 -22.19 -7.94
CA GLU A 567 -3.60 -21.77 -8.94
C GLU A 567 -3.80 -20.27 -9.23
N SER A 568 -2.74 -19.49 -9.05
CA SER A 568 -2.67 -18.10 -9.48
C SER A 568 -1.99 -18.05 -10.85
N PRO A 569 -2.52 -17.34 -11.85
CA PRO A 569 -1.89 -17.23 -13.18
C PRO A 569 -0.60 -16.37 -13.19
N VAL A 570 -0.28 -15.74 -12.06
CA VAL A 570 0.87 -14.85 -11.88
C VAL A 570 1.61 -15.28 -10.62
N SER A 571 2.94 -15.30 -10.68
CA SER A 571 3.84 -15.65 -9.58
C SER A 571 4.63 -14.44 -9.10
N ILE A 572 5.16 -14.54 -7.88
CA ILE A 572 6.06 -13.53 -7.32
C ILE A 572 7.50 -13.87 -7.71
N ASP A 573 8.23 -12.87 -8.25
CA ASP A 573 9.67 -12.99 -8.46
C ASP A 573 10.40 -12.82 -7.11
N MET A 574 10.58 -13.94 -6.40
CA MET A 574 11.22 -13.94 -5.08
C MET A 574 12.65 -13.38 -5.12
N ALA A 575 13.39 -13.53 -6.23
CA ALA A 575 14.74 -12.97 -6.36
C ALA A 575 14.71 -11.46 -6.52
N ALA A 576 13.73 -10.91 -7.25
CA ALA A 576 13.50 -9.47 -7.30
C ALA A 576 13.06 -8.92 -5.93
N VAL A 577 12.18 -9.65 -5.22
CA VAL A 577 11.75 -9.27 -3.87
C VAL A 577 12.89 -9.30 -2.86
N GLU A 578 13.75 -10.32 -2.88
CA GLU A 578 14.92 -10.42 -1.99
C GLU A 578 15.91 -9.28 -2.24
N ARG A 579 16.22 -8.96 -3.51
CA ARG A 579 17.06 -7.80 -3.86
C ARG A 579 16.48 -6.46 -3.37
N VAL A 580 15.15 -6.34 -3.32
CA VAL A 580 14.45 -5.17 -2.76
C VAL A 580 14.38 -5.24 -1.22
N GLY A 581 14.30 -6.44 -0.65
CA GLY A 581 14.24 -6.70 0.79
C GLY A 581 15.51 -6.27 1.52
N ASP A 582 16.69 -6.50 0.92
CA ASP A 582 17.97 -6.02 1.44
C ASP A 582 17.98 -4.48 1.58
N PHE A 583 17.39 -3.77 0.62
CA PHE A 583 17.24 -2.30 0.67
C PHE A 583 16.27 -1.85 1.78
N GLN A 584 15.23 -2.63 2.08
CA GLN A 584 14.29 -2.32 3.16
C GLN A 584 14.83 -2.67 4.55
N GLU A 585 15.63 -3.72 4.69
CA GLU A 585 16.35 -4.00 5.93
C GLU A 585 17.40 -2.93 6.23
N GLU A 586 18.14 -2.43 5.21
CA GLU A 586 19.01 -1.26 5.35
C GLU A 586 18.22 0.00 5.78
N MET A 587 17.11 0.32 5.12
CA MET A 587 16.29 1.49 5.47
C MET A 587 15.58 1.37 6.83
N ALA A 588 15.16 0.16 7.22
CA ALA A 588 14.55 -0.09 8.52
C ALA A 588 15.61 -0.03 9.63
N ALA A 589 16.83 -0.51 9.39
CA ALA A 589 17.94 -0.36 10.34
C ALA A 589 18.27 1.11 10.60
N VAL A 590 18.18 1.98 9.58
CA VAL A 590 18.39 3.44 9.71
C VAL A 590 17.25 4.15 10.47
N ARG A 591 16.00 3.67 10.38
CA ARG A 591 14.87 4.28 11.12
C ARG A 591 14.78 3.86 12.58
N TYR A 592 15.26 2.67 12.93
CA TYR A 592 15.22 2.16 14.30
C TYR A 592 16.26 2.79 15.23
N THR A 593 17.27 3.50 14.70
CA THR A 593 18.24 4.24 15.52
C THR A 593 17.69 5.53 16.12
N ASP A 594 16.62 6.12 15.55
CA ASP A 594 16.09 7.43 16.02
C ASP A 594 14.86 7.30 16.96
N GLU A 595 14.10 6.21 16.95
CA GLU A 595 12.85 6.10 17.73
C GLU A 595 13.01 5.50 19.14
N ASP A 596 14.15 4.88 19.49
CA ASP A 596 14.38 4.25 20.80
C ASP A 596 15.23 5.11 21.77
N VAL A 597 15.50 6.38 21.45
CA VAL A 597 16.28 7.29 22.32
C VAL A 597 15.39 8.06 23.32
N ASP A 598 14.08 8.18 23.09
CA ASP A 598 13.24 9.18 23.80
C ASP A 598 12.17 8.66 24.78
N ASP A 599 12.18 7.39 25.20
CA ASP A 599 11.34 6.94 26.32
C ASP A 599 12.21 6.19 27.35
N ALA A 600 13.06 6.93 28.06
CA ALA A 600 13.61 6.48 29.33
C ALA A 600 12.47 6.47 30.37
N ASP A 601 12.10 5.30 30.84
CA ASP A 601 11.38 5.16 32.12
C ASP A 601 12.28 5.78 33.20
N GLU A 602 12.00 7.02 33.61
CA GLU A 602 12.49 7.52 34.89
C GLU A 602 11.92 6.63 36.00
N PRO A 603 12.77 6.01 36.84
CA PRO A 603 12.26 5.37 38.04
C PRO A 603 11.65 6.47 38.91
N LYS A 604 10.36 6.31 39.27
CA LYS A 604 9.75 7.10 40.33
C LYS A 604 10.54 6.84 41.62
N GLU A 605 11.39 7.78 41.99
CA GLU A 605 11.94 7.84 43.34
C GLU A 605 10.76 7.87 44.31
N ALA A 606 10.78 6.94 45.26
CA ALA A 606 9.90 6.96 46.40
C ALA A 606 10.22 8.25 47.18
N VAL A 607 9.25 9.14 47.26
CA VAL A 607 9.32 10.29 48.16
C VAL A 607 9.23 9.73 49.58
N ASP A 608 10.37 9.71 50.26
CA ASP A 608 10.46 9.58 51.71
C ASP A 608 9.60 10.68 52.34
N GLN A 609 8.59 10.27 53.11
CA GLN A 609 7.88 11.15 54.02
C GLN A 609 8.68 11.19 55.33
N GLU A 610 9.55 12.18 55.48
CA GLU A 610 9.96 12.69 56.77
C GLU A 610 9.80 14.21 56.75
N ASP A 611 8.76 14.70 57.43
CA ASP A 611 8.75 16.01 58.08
C ASP A 611 7.56 16.06 59.05
N GLU A 612 7.83 15.82 60.33
CA GLU A 612 7.26 16.63 61.40
C GLU A 612 8.38 16.94 62.42
N PRO A 613 8.61 18.23 62.74
CA PRO A 613 9.49 18.63 63.82
C PRO A 613 8.75 18.60 65.17
N HIS A 614 9.54 18.37 66.22
CA HIS A 614 9.20 18.50 67.62
C HIS A 614 8.34 19.74 67.97
N GLU A 615 7.19 19.50 68.62
CA GLU A 615 6.86 19.98 69.98
C GLU A 615 5.71 19.18 70.61
#